data_AF-M3WAI5-F1
#
_entry.id   AF-M3WAI5-F1
#
_cell.length_a   1.000
_cell.length_b   1.000
_cell.length_c   1.000
_cell.angle_alpha   90.00
_cell.angle_beta   90.00
_cell.angle_gamma   90.00
#
_symmetry.space_group_name_H-M   'P 1'
#
loop_
_entity.id
_entity.type
_entity.pdbx_description
1 polymer ?
#
loop_
_entity_poly.entity_id
_entity_poly.type
_entity_poly.pdbx_seq_one_letter_code
_entity_poly.pdbx_strand_id
1 'polypeptide(L)'
;MVAAPAPEHYLVLEELIDMNQHHLNALGVGHASLDQLCQVTMAHGLHSKLTGAGGGGCGITLLRPDLEQSVVEAVKQALSSCGFDCWETSIGAPGISVHSAASLDAPVRQALDGL
;
A
#
# COMPACT_ATOMS: atom_id res chain seq x y z
N MET A 1 -19.42 -1.53 -18.26
CA MET A 1 -18.77 -0.86 -17.11
C MET A 1 -18.81 -1.83 -15.95
N VAL A 2 -17.66 -2.14 -15.35
CA VAL A 2 -17.63 -2.99 -14.14
C VAL A 2 -18.24 -2.17 -13.01
N ALA A 3 -19.24 -2.71 -12.33
CA ALA A 3 -19.85 -2.03 -11.19
C ALA A 3 -18.78 -1.80 -10.10
N ALA A 4 -18.85 -0.66 -9.41
CA ALA A 4 -17.95 -0.42 -8.28
C ALA A 4 -18.12 -1.55 -7.25
N PRO A 5 -17.03 -2.11 -6.70
CA PRO A 5 -17.12 -3.16 -5.70
C PRO A 5 -17.90 -2.66 -4.49
N ALA A 6 -18.89 -3.44 -4.06
CA ALA A 6 -19.67 -3.17 -2.86
C ALA A 6 -18.78 -3.27 -1.59
N PRO A 7 -19.11 -2.54 -0.50
CA PRO A 7 -18.27 -2.47 0.71
C PRO A 7 -17.90 -3.84 1.32
N GLU A 8 -18.80 -4.82 1.26
CA GLU A 8 -18.58 -6.19 1.73
C GLU A 8 -17.40 -6.89 1.03
N HIS A 9 -17.09 -6.53 -0.21
CA HIS A 9 -15.94 -7.10 -0.91
C HIS A 9 -14.61 -6.60 -0.34
N TYR A 10 -14.56 -5.39 0.22
CA TYR A 10 -13.36 -4.89 0.88
C TYR A 10 -13.07 -5.65 2.17
N LEU A 11 -14.10 -6.01 2.93
CA LEU A 11 -13.93 -6.84 4.14
C LEU A 11 -13.34 -8.21 3.79
N VAL A 12 -13.81 -8.83 2.69
CA VAL A 12 -13.23 -10.08 2.20
C VAL A 12 -11.77 -9.90 1.78
N LEU A 13 -11.42 -8.77 1.14
CA LEU A 13 -10.03 -8.49 0.78
C LEU A 13 -9.13 -8.28 2.01
N GLU A 14 -9.62 -7.61 3.05
CA GLU A 14 -8.93 -7.45 4.33
C GLU A 14 -8.65 -8.82 4.98
N GLU A 15 -9.65 -9.69 5.07
CA GLU A 15 -9.47 -11.06 5.58
C GLU A 15 -8.47 -11.87 4.76
N LEU A 16 -8.53 -11.77 3.43
CA LEU A 16 -7.59 -12.45 2.53
C LEU A 16 -6.17 -11.92 2.69
N ILE A 17 -6.00 -10.62 2.93
CA ILE A 17 -4.71 -9.99 3.20
C ILE A 17 -4.12 -10.56 4.49
N ASP A 18 -4.90 -10.59 5.57
CA ASP A 18 -4.47 -11.09 6.88
C ASP A 18 -4.10 -12.57 6.83
N MET A 19 -4.98 -13.41 6.27
CA MET A 19 -4.72 -14.84 6.12
C MET A 19 -3.45 -15.10 5.33
N ASN A 20 -3.26 -14.38 4.22
CA ASN A 20 -2.06 -14.54 3.39
C ASN A 20 -0.80 -14.06 4.13
N GLN A 21 -0.86 -12.95 4.87
CA GLN A 21 0.27 -12.51 5.70
C GLN A 21 0.67 -13.58 6.72
N HIS A 22 -0.30 -14.19 7.40
CA HIS A 22 -0.03 -15.27 8.35
C HIS A 22 0.53 -16.53 7.66
N HIS A 23 0.03 -16.88 6.48
CA HIS A 23 0.59 -17.98 5.69
C HIS A 23 2.04 -17.71 5.27
N LEU A 24 2.37 -16.49 4.83
CA LEU A 24 3.73 -16.10 4.48
C LEU A 24 4.68 -16.13 5.69
N ASN A 25 4.21 -15.69 6.86
CA ASN A 25 4.96 -15.85 8.10
C ASN A 25 5.18 -17.34 8.44
N ALA A 26 4.17 -18.20 8.28
CA ALA A 26 4.29 -19.64 8.50
C ALA A 26 5.25 -20.33 7.51
N LEU A 27 5.38 -19.80 6.28
CA LEU A 27 6.39 -20.24 5.30
C LEU A 27 7.82 -19.79 5.64
N GLY A 28 8.01 -18.96 6.68
CA GLY A 28 9.32 -18.51 7.14
C GLY A 28 9.89 -17.33 6.34
N VAL A 29 9.08 -16.67 5.50
CA VAL A 29 9.50 -15.47 4.74
C VAL A 29 9.09 -14.16 5.43
N GLY A 30 8.64 -14.23 6.69
CA GLY A 30 8.36 -13.07 7.52
C GLY A 30 9.62 -12.28 7.91
N HIS A 31 9.42 -11.12 8.55
CA HIS A 31 10.50 -10.30 9.10
C HIS A 31 9.96 -9.34 10.16
N ALA A 32 10.75 -9.02 11.18
CA ALA A 32 10.33 -8.14 12.29
C ALA A 32 9.82 -6.76 11.81
N SER A 33 10.44 -6.20 10.76
CA SER A 33 9.98 -4.93 10.17
C SER A 33 8.60 -5.03 9.50
N LEU A 34 8.27 -6.18 8.91
CA LEU A 34 6.97 -6.44 8.28
C LEU A 34 5.90 -6.69 9.33
N ASP A 35 6.24 -7.40 10.42
CA ASP A 35 5.34 -7.56 11.56
C ASP A 35 5.05 -6.21 12.22
N GLN A 36 6.05 -5.34 12.35
CA GLN A 36 5.89 -3.97 12.84
C GLN A 36 5.01 -3.12 11.90
N LEU A 37 5.19 -3.23 10.57
CA LEU A 37 4.31 -2.57 9.61
C LEU A 37 2.85 -3.00 9.82
N CYS A 38 2.59 -4.31 9.88
CA CYS A 38 1.23 -4.83 10.07
C CYS A 38 0.66 -4.39 11.42
N GLN A 39 1.46 -4.39 12.49
CA GLN A 39 1.02 -3.92 13.81
C GLN A 39 0.62 -2.44 13.79
N VAL A 40 1.43 -1.58 13.17
CA VAL A 40 1.14 -0.14 13.06
C VAL A 40 -0.14 0.10 12.26
N THR A 41 -0.31 -0.55 11.12
CA THR A 41 -1.53 -0.35 10.30
C THR A 41 -2.77 -0.90 10.99
N MET A 42 -2.65 -2.06 11.65
CA MET A 42 -3.77 -2.67 12.39
C MET A 42 -4.23 -1.81 13.58
N ALA A 43 -3.32 -1.07 14.24
CA ALA A 43 -3.69 -0.11 15.28
C ALA A 43 -4.61 1.01 14.78
N HIS A 44 -4.66 1.23 13.47
CA HIS A 44 -5.54 2.18 12.79
C HIS A 44 -6.69 1.50 12.01
N GLY A 45 -6.88 0.19 12.20
CA GLY A 45 -7.93 -0.57 11.50
C GLY A 45 -7.64 -0.82 10.02
N LEU A 46 -6.36 -0.81 9.62
CA LEU A 46 -5.93 -1.08 8.25
C LEU A 46 -5.17 -2.39 8.15
N HIS A 47 -5.53 -3.17 7.14
CA HIS A 47 -5.01 -4.52 6.90
C HIS A 47 -3.86 -4.49 5.91
N SER A 48 -2.79 -5.19 6.26
CA SER A 48 -1.54 -5.16 5.52
C SER A 48 -0.93 -6.54 5.36
N LYS A 49 -0.16 -6.70 4.27
CA LYS A 49 0.71 -7.85 4.06
C LYS A 49 2.00 -7.45 3.37
N LEU A 50 3.04 -8.26 3.50
CA LEU A 50 4.26 -8.15 2.72
C LEU A 50 3.96 -8.34 1.22
N THR A 51 4.80 -7.79 0.35
CA THR A 51 4.74 -8.03 -1.09
C THR A 51 6.10 -8.44 -1.66
N GLY A 52 6.11 -9.40 -2.59
CA GLY A 52 7.35 -9.96 -3.14
C GLY A 52 7.95 -11.07 -2.27
N ALA A 53 9.28 -11.03 -2.10
CA ALA A 53 10.05 -12.12 -1.51
C ALA A 53 9.85 -12.30 0.01
N GLY A 54 9.53 -11.23 0.73
CA GLY A 54 9.57 -11.21 2.20
C GLY A 54 10.96 -10.92 2.75
N GLY A 55 11.20 -11.24 4.03
CA GLY A 55 12.47 -10.97 4.71
C GLY A 55 12.76 -9.48 4.95
N GLY A 56 11.75 -8.62 4.83
CA GLY A 56 11.87 -7.16 4.82
C GLY A 56 11.21 -6.59 3.58
N GLY A 57 11.88 -5.67 2.88
CA GLY A 57 11.37 -5.11 1.64
C GLY A 57 10.11 -4.28 1.85
N CYS A 58 9.09 -4.50 1.01
CA CYS A 58 7.87 -3.69 1.00
C CYS A 58 6.67 -4.46 1.58
N GLY A 59 5.75 -3.70 2.19
CA GLY A 59 4.39 -4.13 2.48
C GLY A 59 3.37 -3.38 1.62
N ILE A 60 2.17 -3.92 1.54
CA ILE A 60 0.98 -3.27 0.98
C ILE A 60 -0.08 -3.17 2.08
N THR A 61 -0.78 -2.05 2.11
CA THR A 61 -1.88 -1.75 3.04
C THR A 61 -3.11 -1.39 2.22
N LEU A 62 -4.24 -2.04 2.48
CA LEU A 62 -5.49 -1.74 1.77
C LEU A 62 -6.16 -0.52 2.37
N LEU A 63 -6.50 0.46 1.53
CA LEU A 63 -7.29 1.63 1.90
C LEU A 63 -8.71 1.45 1.37
N ARG A 64 -9.71 1.41 2.26
CA ARG A 64 -11.12 1.32 1.87
C ARG A 64 -11.65 2.67 1.37
N PRO A 65 -12.66 2.70 0.48
CA PRO A 65 -13.18 3.95 -0.07
C PRO A 65 -13.82 4.89 0.96
N ASP A 66 -14.27 4.36 2.10
CA ASP A 66 -14.89 5.09 3.21
C ASP A 66 -13.87 5.57 4.26
N LEU A 67 -12.58 5.38 4.01
CA LEU A 67 -11.53 5.72 4.96
C LEU A 67 -11.30 7.24 4.99
N GLU A 68 -11.33 7.80 6.20
CA GLU A 68 -11.01 9.20 6.43
C GLU A 68 -9.54 9.51 6.13
N GLN A 69 -9.27 10.58 5.37
CA GLN A 69 -7.90 10.99 5.02
C GLN A 69 -7.02 11.21 6.26
N SER A 70 -7.61 11.65 7.38
CA SER A 70 -6.91 11.83 8.64
C SER A 70 -6.29 10.52 9.18
N VAL A 71 -6.94 9.39 8.95
CA VAL A 71 -6.41 8.07 9.32
C VAL A 71 -5.25 7.68 8.41
N VAL A 72 -5.38 7.94 7.10
CA VAL A 72 -4.31 7.69 6.11
C VAL A 72 -3.05 8.47 6.47
N GLU A 73 -3.17 9.76 6.77
CA GLU A 73 -2.03 10.60 7.17
C GLU A 73 -1.42 10.17 8.51
N ALA A 74 -2.25 9.79 9.49
CA ALA A 74 -1.76 9.27 10.77
C ALA A 74 -0.92 7.99 10.59
N VAL A 75 -1.37 7.08 9.73
CA VAL A 75 -0.65 5.84 9.41
C VAL A 75 0.65 6.12 8.68
N LYS A 76 0.65 7.00 7.67
CA LYS A 76 1.87 7.42 6.96
C LYS A 76 2.91 8.01 7.92
N GLN A 77 2.47 8.85 8.86
CA GLN A 77 3.34 9.43 9.89
C GLN A 77 3.87 8.37 10.86
N ALA A 78 3.03 7.43 11.29
CA ALA A 78 3.44 6.34 12.18
C ALA A 78 4.47 5.41 11.52
N LEU A 79 4.26 5.04 10.25
CA LEU A 79 5.20 4.24 9.46
C LEU A 79 6.52 4.99 9.23
N SER A 80 6.46 6.27 8.90
CA SER A 80 7.66 7.12 8.75
C SER A 80 8.46 7.23 10.05
N SER A 81 7.77 7.31 11.20
CA SER A 81 8.39 7.33 12.53
C SER A 81 9.07 6.01 12.90
N CYS A 82 8.71 4.91 12.23
CA CYS A 82 9.40 3.62 12.31
C CYS A 82 10.64 3.54 11.39
N GLY A 83 10.91 4.59 10.61
CA GLY A 83 12.00 4.63 9.62
C GLY A 83 11.66 4.00 8.28
N PHE A 84 10.38 3.85 7.94
CA PHE A 84 9.94 3.34 6.64
C PHE A 84 9.64 4.47 5.67
N ASP A 85 9.94 4.25 4.39
CA ASP A 85 9.38 5.06 3.33
C ASP A 85 7.94 4.59 3.02
N CYS A 86 7.02 5.54 2.89
CA CYS A 86 5.60 5.25 2.70
C CYS A 86 5.03 6.05 1.53
N TRP A 87 4.34 5.36 0.63
CA TRP A 87 3.64 5.97 -0.51
C TRP A 87 2.18 5.58 -0.50
N GLU A 88 1.33 6.59 -0.66
CA GLU A 88 -0.08 6.39 -0.97
C GLU A 88 -0.22 6.29 -2.49
N THR A 89 -0.75 5.17 -2.98
CA THR A 89 -0.86 4.90 -4.41
C THR A 89 -2.01 3.93 -4.71
N SER A 90 -2.23 3.62 -5.98
CA SER A 90 -3.26 2.71 -6.45
C SER A 90 -2.67 1.45 -7.08
N ILE A 91 -3.41 0.34 -6.98
CA ILE A 91 -3.10 -0.94 -7.64
C ILE A 91 -4.06 -1.14 -8.82
N GLY A 92 -3.58 -1.81 -9.88
CA GLY A 92 -4.37 -2.01 -11.11
C GLY A 92 -4.36 -0.79 -12.03
N ALA A 93 -3.33 0.05 -11.93
CA ALA A 93 -3.12 1.20 -12.81
C ALA A 93 -2.93 0.76 -14.29
N PRO A 94 -3.12 1.68 -15.26
CA PRO A 94 -2.82 1.41 -16.67
C PRO A 94 -1.39 0.91 -16.88
N GLY A 95 -1.20 0.08 -17.92
CA GLY A 95 0.12 -0.37 -18.36
C GLY A 95 0.89 0.69 -19.15
N ILE A 96 1.76 0.25 -20.06
CA ILE A 96 2.58 1.14 -20.91
C ILE A 96 1.71 2.20 -21.59
N SER A 97 2.09 3.45 -21.42
CA SER A 97 1.37 4.62 -21.93
C SER A 97 2.35 5.65 -22.50
N VAL A 98 1.93 6.38 -23.53
CA VAL A 98 2.68 7.51 -24.09
C VAL A 98 2.04 8.80 -23.61
N HIS A 99 2.83 9.66 -22.98
CA HIS A 99 2.38 10.93 -22.41
C HIS A 99 2.91 12.10 -23.23
N SER A 100 2.07 13.13 -23.42
CA SER A 100 2.58 14.42 -23.90
C SER A 100 3.28 15.14 -22.75
N ALA A 101 4.29 15.97 -23.04
CA ALA A 101 5.01 16.72 -22.00
C ALA A 101 4.06 17.58 -21.14
N ALA A 102 2.98 18.11 -21.73
CA ALA A 102 1.96 18.89 -21.04
C ALA A 102 1.11 18.08 -20.04
N SER A 103 1.13 16.75 -20.10
CA SER A 103 0.37 15.85 -19.23
C SER A 103 1.16 15.28 -18.05
N LEU A 104 2.47 15.53 -17.97
CA LEU A 104 3.32 15.06 -16.88
C LEU A 104 3.11 15.89 -15.60
N ASP A 105 3.35 15.36 -14.42
CA ASP A 105 3.37 16.18 -13.21
C ASP A 105 4.62 17.05 -13.13
N ALA A 106 4.54 18.19 -12.43
CA ALA A 106 5.66 19.14 -12.33
C ALA A 106 6.98 18.51 -11.83
N PRO A 107 6.98 17.62 -10.80
CA PRO A 107 8.21 16.96 -10.37
C PRO A 107 8.82 16.06 -11.46
N VAL A 108 7.98 15.39 -12.25
CA VAL A 108 8.42 14.52 -13.34
C VAL A 108 8.99 15.35 -14.49
N ARG A 109 8.32 16.44 -14.89
CA ARG A 109 8.83 17.37 -15.92
C ARG A 109 10.20 17.92 -15.54
N GLN A 110 10.32 18.43 -14.32
CA GLN A 110 11.56 19.03 -13.84
C GLN A 110 12.73 18.03 -13.82
N ALA A 111 12.47 16.78 -13.42
CA ALA A 111 13.49 15.74 -13.42
C ALA A 111 13.94 15.33 -14.84
N LEU A 112 13.03 15.36 -15.82
CA LEU A 112 13.33 15.02 -17.22
C LEU A 112 13.99 16.17 -17.99
N ASP A 113 13.66 17.42 -17.69
CA ASP A 113 14.30 18.60 -18.31
C ASP A 113 15.78 18.75 -17.89
N GLY A 114 16.18 18.08 -16.80
CA GLY A 114 17.56 18.01 -16.33
C GLY A 114 18.42 16.90 -16.96
N LEU A 115 17.86 16.11 -17.89
CA LEU A 115 18.56 15.07 -18.68
C LEU A 115 18.98 15.62 -20.04
#